data_AF-A0A8T1U304-F1
#
_entry.id   AF-A0A8T1U304-F1
#
_cell.length_a   1.000
_cell.length_b   1.000
_cell.length_c   1.000
_cell.angle_alpha   90.00
_cell.angle_beta   90.00
_cell.angle_gamma   90.00
#
_symmetry.space_group_name_H-M   'P 1'
#
loop_
_entity.id
_entity.type
_entity.pdbx_description
1 polymer ?
#
loop_
_entity_poly.entity_id
_entity_poly.type
_entity_poly.pdbx_seq_one_letter_code
_entity_poly.pdbx_strand_id
1 'polypeptide(L)'
;MVHTRSQIYSMLFTDAGNGFYNCTTFGKQYKKGIGYTNLPNHLRCSHEDYEQEAQEAWVICDRLPFAFVERRLTRLNAELSTVSEDTLLRYLILLFEVVESRTEEDLSAQSQYDLIADTSSRYNKPWSAVEFVVGDNCSDYVKKEDELITKVQFLMPKLRTIKGRAIPRRGSHLSPLLRNDIR
;
A
#
# COMPACT_ATOMS: atom_id res chain seq x y z
N MET A 1 -8.29 16.09 -19.09
CA MET A 1 -9.02 16.30 -17.83
C MET A 1 -9.40 17.78 -17.76
N VAL A 2 -10.69 18.13 -17.69
CA VAL A 2 -11.11 19.55 -17.67
C VAL A 2 -11.28 19.95 -16.21
N HIS A 3 -10.37 20.77 -15.68
CA HIS A 3 -10.45 21.26 -14.30
C HIS A 3 -11.56 22.30 -14.17
N THR A 4 -12.33 22.24 -13.09
CA THR A 4 -13.32 23.29 -12.79
C THR A 4 -12.62 24.59 -12.40
N ARG A 5 -13.27 25.74 -12.62
CA ARG A 5 -12.69 27.06 -12.27
C ARG A 5 -12.26 27.14 -10.79
N SER A 6 -13.01 26.51 -9.89
CA SER A 6 -12.67 26.47 -8.47
C SER A 6 -11.38 25.70 -8.18
N GLN A 7 -11.14 24.59 -8.89
CA GLN A 7 -9.93 23.77 -8.73
C GLN A 7 -8.69 24.50 -9.26
N ILE A 8 -8.82 25.19 -10.40
CA ILE A 8 -7.75 26.03 -10.96
C ILE A 8 -7.36 27.13 -9.97
N TYR A 9 -8.34 27.76 -9.30
CA TYR A 9 -8.04 28.78 -8.29
C TYR A 9 -7.29 28.23 -7.08
N SER A 10 -7.64 27.04 -6.58
CA SER A 10 -6.89 26.43 -5.47
C SER A 10 -5.46 26.02 -5.84
N MET A 11 -5.18 25.81 -7.12
CA MET A 11 -3.85 25.42 -7.61
C MET A 11 -2.94 26.64 -7.85
N LEU A 12 -3.50 27.71 -8.42
CA LEU A 12 -2.73 28.91 -8.84
C LEU A 12 -2.76 30.06 -7.83
N PHE A 13 -3.57 29.94 -6.77
CA PHE A 13 -3.64 30.95 -5.72
C PHE A 13 -3.54 30.33 -4.34
N THR A 14 -2.86 31.04 -3.45
CA THR A 14 -2.80 30.74 -2.02
C THR A 14 -3.71 31.70 -1.27
N ASP A 15 -4.50 31.18 -0.32
CA ASP A 15 -5.34 32.00 0.55
C ASP A 15 -4.46 32.75 1.55
N ALA A 16 -4.54 34.08 1.50
CA ALA A 16 -3.81 34.98 2.39
C ALA A 16 -4.66 35.42 3.60
N GLY A 17 -5.87 34.88 3.73
CA GLY A 17 -6.84 35.23 4.76
C GLY A 17 -7.67 36.48 4.41
N ASN A 18 -8.77 36.69 5.13
CA ASN A 18 -9.66 37.86 4.99
C ASN A 18 -10.18 38.10 3.54
N GLY A 19 -10.28 37.03 2.74
CA GLY A 19 -10.73 37.10 1.35
C GLY A 19 -9.67 37.63 0.37
N PHE A 20 -8.39 37.62 0.75
CA PHE A 20 -7.26 37.93 -0.12
C PHE A 20 -6.60 36.65 -0.63
N TYR A 21 -6.15 36.69 -1.89
CA TYR A 21 -5.52 35.57 -2.57
C TYR A 21 -4.24 36.03 -3.24
N ASN A 22 -3.16 35.27 -3.08
CA ASN A 22 -1.87 35.55 -3.71
C ASN A 22 -1.67 34.60 -4.88
N CYS A 23 -1.36 35.14 -6.07
CA CYS A 23 -0.94 34.33 -7.20
C CYS A 23 0.37 33.61 -6.86
N THR A 24 0.45 32.31 -7.10
CA THR A 24 1.64 31.49 -6.79
C THR A 24 2.82 31.80 -7.70
N THR A 25 2.56 32.23 -8.94
CA THR A 25 3.57 32.51 -9.97
C THR A 25 4.16 33.92 -9.84
N PHE A 26 3.32 34.92 -9.59
CA PHE A 26 3.73 36.33 -9.56
C PHE A 26 3.73 36.95 -8.16
N GLY A 27 3.24 36.24 -7.15
CA GLY A 27 3.14 36.73 -5.76
C GLY A 27 2.17 37.90 -5.56
N LYS A 28 1.41 38.28 -6.59
CA LYS A 28 0.54 39.46 -6.57
C LYS A 28 -0.76 39.14 -5.83
N GLN A 29 -1.16 40.05 -4.94
CA GLN A 29 -2.33 39.86 -4.07
C GLN A 29 -3.59 40.46 -4.68
N TYR A 30 -4.71 39.73 -4.55
CA TYR A 30 -6.02 40.10 -5.07
C TYR A 30 -7.09 39.94 -4.00
N LYS A 31 -8.02 40.89 -3.93
CA LYS A 31 -9.20 40.79 -3.06
C LYS A 31 -10.35 40.11 -3.81
N LYS A 32 -10.97 39.12 -3.18
CA LYS A 32 -12.20 38.48 -3.66
C LYS A 32 -13.36 39.49 -3.59
N GLY A 33 -13.80 39.97 -4.75
CA GLY A 33 -15.06 40.68 -4.90
C GLY A 33 -16.25 39.71 -4.96
N ILE A 34 -17.47 40.26 -5.11
CA ILE A 34 -18.68 39.47 -5.34
C ILE A 34 -18.50 38.69 -6.66
N GLY A 35 -18.42 37.36 -6.60
CA GLY A 35 -18.40 36.49 -7.78
C GLY A 35 -17.03 36.12 -8.38
N TYR A 36 -15.93 36.14 -7.60
CA TYR A 36 -14.58 35.76 -8.06
C TYR A 36 -13.99 36.60 -9.22
N THR A 37 -14.67 37.61 -9.75
CA THR A 37 -14.37 38.30 -11.02
C THR A 37 -12.93 38.83 -11.21
N ASN A 38 -12.21 39.15 -10.14
CA ASN A 38 -10.86 39.70 -10.23
C ASN A 38 -9.76 38.64 -10.49
N LEU A 39 -9.94 37.41 -9.99
CA LEU A 39 -8.97 36.33 -10.16
C LEU A 39 -8.91 35.77 -11.60
N PRO A 40 -10.03 35.42 -12.27
CA PRO A 40 -10.02 34.97 -13.66
C PRO A 40 -9.66 36.10 -14.63
N ASN A 41 -9.87 37.37 -14.27
CA ASN A 41 -9.34 38.48 -15.05
C ASN A 41 -7.80 38.49 -15.01
N HIS A 42 -7.20 38.31 -13.84
CA HIS A 42 -5.74 38.17 -13.74
C HIS A 42 -5.23 36.97 -14.54
N LEU A 43 -5.84 35.79 -14.37
CA LEU A 43 -5.44 34.59 -15.10
C LEU A 43 -5.46 34.82 -16.62
N ARG A 44 -6.58 35.32 -17.17
CA ARG A 44 -6.69 35.58 -18.62
C ARG A 44 -5.74 36.64 -19.16
N CYS A 45 -5.34 37.62 -18.33
CA CYS A 45 -4.49 38.72 -18.78
C CYS A 45 -3.00 38.48 -18.53
N SER A 46 -2.64 37.56 -17.64
CA SER A 46 -1.26 37.39 -17.16
C SER A 46 -0.71 35.98 -17.33
N HIS A 47 -1.58 34.99 -17.55
CA HIS A 47 -1.21 33.59 -17.74
C HIS A 47 -1.80 33.12 -19.07
N GLU A 48 -0.96 33.14 -20.11
CA GLU A 48 -1.36 32.81 -21.49
C GLU A 48 -2.00 31.41 -21.57
N ASP A 49 -1.44 30.43 -20.84
CA ASP A 49 -1.92 29.05 -20.75
C ASP A 49 -2.16 28.60 -19.29
N TYR A 50 -2.93 29.38 -18.52
CA TYR A 50 -3.20 29.09 -17.10
C TYR A 50 -3.80 27.70 -16.83
N GLU A 51 -4.49 27.10 -17.81
CA GLU A 51 -5.01 25.73 -17.70
C GLU A 51 -3.88 24.70 -17.73
N GLN A 52 -2.85 24.92 -18.53
CA GLN A 52 -1.66 24.07 -18.58
C GLN A 52 -0.79 24.27 -17.34
N GLU A 53 -0.63 25.52 -16.89
CA GLU A 53 0.08 25.83 -15.65
C GLU A 53 -0.61 25.20 -14.42
N ALA A 54 -1.94 25.12 -14.40
CA ALA A 54 -2.69 24.40 -13.36
C ALA A 54 -2.45 22.88 -13.42
N GLN A 55 -2.30 22.30 -14.61
CA GLN A 55 -1.95 20.87 -14.77
C GLN A 55 -0.52 20.59 -14.31
N GLU A 56 0.43 21.45 -14.67
CA GLU A 56 1.82 21.37 -14.22
C GLU A 56 1.91 21.54 -12.70
N ALA A 57 1.20 22.52 -12.14
CA ALA A 57 1.07 22.71 -10.71
C ALA A 57 0.44 21.49 -10.03
N TRP A 58 -0.54 20.81 -10.62
CA TRP A 58 -1.10 19.58 -10.05
C TRP A 58 -0.05 18.46 -9.96
N VAL A 59 0.70 18.22 -11.03
CA VAL A 59 1.79 17.22 -11.05
C VAL A 59 2.88 17.56 -10.02
N ILE A 60 3.23 18.84 -9.90
CA ILE A 60 4.28 19.35 -9.00
C ILE A 60 3.82 19.36 -7.53
N CYS A 61 2.61 19.85 -7.25
CA CYS A 61 2.05 20.03 -5.91
C CYS A 61 1.64 18.69 -5.27
N ASP A 62 1.08 17.75 -6.05
CA ASP A 62 0.73 16.41 -5.55
C ASP A 62 1.92 15.43 -5.60
N ARG A 63 3.10 15.89 -6.06
CA ARG A 63 4.33 15.08 -6.22
C ARG A 63 4.09 13.77 -6.97
N LEU A 64 3.14 13.74 -7.89
CA LEU A 64 2.87 12.55 -8.68
C LEU A 64 4.01 12.40 -9.70
N PRO A 65 4.79 11.31 -9.66
CA PRO A 65 5.87 11.14 -10.62
C PRO A 65 5.32 11.13 -12.04
N PHE A 66 6.04 11.67 -13.03
CA PHE A 66 5.70 11.49 -14.45
C PHE A 66 5.45 10.01 -14.80
N ALA A 67 6.15 9.11 -14.11
CA ALA A 67 5.94 7.66 -14.24
C ALA A 67 4.51 7.20 -13.89
N PHE A 68 3.75 7.91 -13.05
CA PHE A 68 2.37 7.58 -12.70
C PHE A 68 1.40 7.81 -13.86
N VAL A 69 1.50 8.96 -14.55
CA VAL A 69 0.67 9.27 -15.72
C VAL A 69 0.99 8.37 -16.91
N GLU A 70 2.21 7.86 -16.99
CA GLU A 70 2.64 6.92 -18.02
C GLU A 70 2.29 5.45 -17.73
N ARG A 71 1.73 5.10 -16.57
CA ARG A 71 1.33 3.72 -16.31
C ARG A 71 0.21 3.33 -17.27
N ARG A 72 0.31 2.12 -17.85
CA ARG A 72 -0.70 1.56 -18.77
C ARG A 72 -2.11 1.68 -18.21
N LEU A 73 -2.30 1.35 -16.93
CA LEU A 73 -3.60 1.44 -16.27
C LEU A 73 -4.09 2.88 -16.15
N THR A 74 -3.23 3.84 -15.83
CA THR A 74 -3.61 5.26 -15.77
C THR A 74 -4.06 5.77 -17.14
N ARG A 75 -3.35 5.42 -18.21
CA ARG A 75 -3.74 5.79 -19.59
C ARG A 75 -5.06 5.15 -20.03
N LEU A 76 -5.25 3.87 -19.76
CA LEU A 76 -6.48 3.15 -20.13
C LEU A 76 -7.71 3.68 -19.39
N ASN A 77 -7.52 4.28 -18.21
CA ASN A 77 -8.59 4.80 -17.38
C ASN A 77 -8.68 6.34 -17.41
N ALA A 78 -7.96 7.00 -18.30
CA ALA A 78 -7.93 8.47 -18.38
C ALA A 78 -9.27 9.09 -18.84
N GLU A 79 -10.12 8.30 -19.49
CA GLU A 79 -11.43 8.69 -20.00
C GLU A 79 -12.57 8.42 -19.00
N LEU A 80 -12.27 7.86 -17.83
CA LEU A 80 -13.28 7.62 -16.82
C LEU A 80 -13.93 8.95 -16.39
N SER A 81 -15.26 8.92 -16.29
CA SER A 81 -16.00 10.03 -15.71
C SER A 81 -15.59 10.20 -14.24
N THR A 82 -15.63 11.45 -13.78
CA THR A 82 -15.36 11.77 -12.38
C THR A 82 -16.41 11.12 -11.49
N VAL A 83 -15.97 10.44 -10.43
CA VAL A 83 -16.83 9.87 -9.39
C VAL A 83 -16.69 10.67 -8.10
N SER A 84 -17.71 10.64 -7.23
CA SER A 84 -17.58 11.21 -5.89
C SER A 84 -16.68 10.35 -5.01
N GLU A 85 -16.07 10.96 -3.99
CA GLU A 85 -15.25 10.25 -3.00
C GLU A 85 -16.03 9.13 -2.32
N ASP A 86 -17.27 9.38 -1.90
CA ASP A 86 -18.16 8.37 -1.32
C ASP A 86 -18.41 7.18 -2.26
N THR A 87 -18.57 7.47 -3.56
CA THR A 87 -18.79 6.43 -4.57
C THR A 87 -17.54 5.58 -4.75
N LEU A 88 -16.37 6.22 -4.82
CA LEU A 88 -15.08 5.53 -4.92
C LEU A 88 -14.84 4.63 -3.71
N LEU A 89 -15.06 5.15 -2.50
CA LEU A 89 -14.92 4.38 -1.27
C LEU A 89 -15.84 3.16 -1.25
N ARG A 90 -17.11 3.35 -1.66
CA ARG A 90 -18.07 2.25 -1.75
C ARG A 90 -17.65 1.19 -2.76
N TYR A 91 -17.12 1.58 -3.92
CA TYR A 91 -16.61 0.64 -4.92
C TYR A 91 -15.37 -0.12 -4.43
N LEU A 92 -14.48 0.53 -3.70
CA LEU A 92 -13.33 -0.14 -3.08
C LEU A 92 -13.79 -1.21 -2.09
N ILE A 93 -14.71 -0.86 -1.17
CA ILE A 93 -15.26 -1.81 -0.19
C ILE A 93 -15.88 -3.03 -0.89
N LEU A 94 -16.76 -2.80 -1.87
CA LEU A 94 -17.38 -3.88 -2.62
C LEU A 94 -16.36 -4.75 -3.37
N LEU A 95 -15.29 -4.15 -3.89
CA LEU A 95 -14.22 -4.89 -4.55
C LEU A 95 -13.46 -5.76 -3.56
N PHE A 96 -13.18 -5.27 -2.35
CA PHE A 96 -12.60 -6.08 -1.28
C PHE A 96 -13.51 -7.24 -0.90
N GLU A 97 -14.80 -7.01 -0.65
CA GLU A 97 -15.77 -8.06 -0.32
C GLU A 97 -15.88 -9.14 -1.42
N VAL A 98 -15.86 -8.72 -2.70
CA VAL A 98 -15.87 -9.64 -3.84
C VAL A 98 -14.58 -10.44 -3.95
N VAL A 99 -13.43 -9.82 -3.65
CA VAL A 99 -12.15 -10.53 -3.63
C VAL A 99 -12.12 -11.51 -2.47
N GLU A 100 -12.47 -11.09 -1.26
CA GLU A 100 -12.52 -11.93 -0.06
C GLU A 100 -13.45 -13.13 -0.23
N SER A 101 -14.64 -12.93 -0.79
CA SER A 101 -15.59 -14.03 -1.06
C SER A 101 -15.14 -14.97 -2.17
N ARG A 102 -14.21 -14.55 -3.05
CA ARG A 102 -13.61 -15.40 -4.08
C ARG A 102 -12.31 -16.05 -3.62
N THR A 103 -11.67 -15.50 -2.60
CA THR A 103 -10.53 -16.09 -1.91
C THR A 103 -11.05 -16.92 -0.74
N GLU A 104 -11.71 -18.03 -1.04
CA GLU A 104 -11.73 -19.16 -0.10
C GLU A 104 -10.33 -19.77 -0.11
N GLU A 105 -9.38 -19.14 0.60
CA GLU A 105 -8.13 -19.81 0.91
C GLU A 105 -8.49 -20.92 1.89
N ASP A 106 -8.53 -22.16 1.40
CA ASP A 106 -8.51 -23.30 2.29
C ASP A 106 -7.22 -23.20 3.11
N LEU A 107 -7.32 -22.72 4.34
CA LEU A 107 -6.19 -22.62 5.27
C LEU A 107 -6.00 -23.93 6.03
N SER A 108 -6.63 -25.03 5.60
CA SER A 108 -6.41 -26.35 6.17
C SER A 108 -4.93 -26.74 6.11
N ALA A 109 -4.53 -27.62 7.03
CA ALA A 109 -3.19 -28.20 7.01
C ALA A 109 -2.89 -28.92 5.68
N GLN A 110 -3.91 -29.46 5.00
CA GLN A 110 -3.75 -30.15 3.72
C GLN A 110 -3.45 -29.17 2.59
N SER A 111 -4.20 -28.08 2.47
CA SER A 111 -3.93 -27.04 1.47
C SER A 111 -2.56 -26.39 1.68
N GLN A 112 -2.15 -26.16 2.92
CA GLN A 112 -0.81 -25.68 3.23
C GLN A 112 0.28 -26.71 2.85
N TYR A 113 0.03 -28.00 3.08
CA TYR A 113 0.92 -29.07 2.64
C TYR A 113 1.07 -29.08 1.11
N ASP A 114 -0.05 -29.02 0.39
CA ASP A 114 -0.09 -29.04 -1.08
C ASP A 114 0.63 -27.82 -1.66
N LEU A 115 0.46 -26.64 -1.07
CA LEU A 115 1.19 -25.43 -1.45
C LEU A 115 2.71 -25.59 -1.30
N ILE A 116 3.17 -26.18 -0.19
CA ILE A 116 4.61 -26.42 0.04
C ILE A 116 5.13 -27.47 -0.96
N ALA A 117 4.34 -28.51 -1.26
CA ALA A 117 4.66 -29.54 -2.25
C ALA A 117 4.82 -28.95 -3.66
N ASP A 118 3.86 -28.14 -4.10
CA ASP A 118 3.90 -27.45 -5.39
C ASP A 118 5.08 -26.48 -5.49
N THR A 119 5.33 -25.71 -4.43
CA THR A 119 6.47 -24.79 -4.38
C THR A 119 7.79 -25.56 -4.47
N SER A 120 7.92 -26.66 -3.73
CA SER A 120 9.12 -27.50 -3.74
C SER A 120 9.37 -28.13 -5.11
N SER A 121 8.30 -28.62 -5.76
CA SER A 121 8.35 -29.12 -7.14
C SER A 121 8.82 -28.05 -8.12
N ARG A 122 8.26 -26.82 -8.03
CA ARG A 122 8.63 -25.68 -8.86
C ARG A 122 10.11 -25.30 -8.78
N TYR A 123 10.71 -25.45 -7.60
CA TYR A 123 12.13 -25.16 -7.37
C TYR A 123 13.04 -26.41 -7.42
N ASN A 124 12.52 -27.54 -7.88
CA ASN A 124 13.22 -28.82 -7.97
C ASN A 124 13.90 -29.23 -6.64
N LYS A 125 13.20 -28.99 -5.53
CA LYS A 125 13.60 -29.37 -4.19
C LYS A 125 12.82 -30.63 -3.79
N PRO A 126 13.49 -31.78 -3.55
CA PRO A 126 12.80 -32.98 -3.12
C PRO A 126 12.28 -32.80 -1.68
N TRP A 127 11.22 -33.53 -1.32
CA TRP A 127 10.64 -33.47 0.03
C TRP A 127 11.63 -33.88 1.13
N SER A 128 12.64 -34.69 0.79
CA SER A 128 13.75 -35.03 1.69
C SER A 128 14.63 -33.84 2.07
N ALA A 129 14.54 -32.72 1.35
CA ALA A 129 15.21 -31.47 1.74
C ALA A 129 14.43 -30.70 2.81
N VAL A 130 13.19 -31.09 3.11
CA VAL A 130 12.38 -30.52 4.19
C VAL A 130 12.61 -31.36 5.44
N GLU A 131 13.39 -30.82 6.38
CA GLU A 131 13.79 -31.55 7.61
C GLU A 131 12.62 -31.67 8.59
N PHE A 132 11.79 -30.64 8.71
CA PHE A 132 10.55 -30.66 9.48
C PHE A 132 9.63 -29.50 9.06
N VAL A 133 8.33 -29.66 9.26
CA VAL A 133 7.31 -28.62 9.07
C VAL A 133 6.63 -28.37 10.41
N VAL A 134 6.61 -27.11 10.86
CA VAL A 134 5.90 -26.69 12.08
C VAL A 134 4.77 -25.76 11.67
N GLY A 135 3.54 -26.11 12.05
CA GLY A 135 2.38 -25.25 11.93
C GLY A 135 1.70 -25.12 13.30
N ASP A 136 1.17 -23.93 13.59
CA ASP A 136 0.51 -23.64 14.87
C ASP A 136 -0.82 -24.43 15.05
N ASN A 137 -1.35 -25.03 13.96
CA ASN A 137 -2.58 -25.84 13.93
C ASN A 137 -2.35 -27.32 13.58
N CYS A 138 -1.10 -27.80 13.54
CA CYS A 138 -0.79 -29.17 13.11
C CYS A 138 -0.76 -30.14 14.30
N SER A 139 -1.93 -30.58 14.78
CA SER A 139 -1.99 -31.67 15.77
C SER A 139 -1.83 -33.07 15.17
N ASP A 140 -2.10 -33.25 13.86
CA ASP A 140 -2.41 -34.59 13.34
C ASP A 140 -1.44 -35.15 12.28
N TYR A 141 -0.48 -34.37 11.78
CA TYR A 141 0.32 -34.76 10.60
C TYR A 141 1.79 -35.08 10.83
N VAL A 142 2.33 -34.89 12.04
CA VAL A 142 3.70 -35.31 12.36
C VAL A 142 3.65 -36.63 13.12
N LYS A 143 3.80 -37.76 12.42
CA LYS A 143 3.85 -39.06 13.09
C LYS A 143 5.13 -39.22 13.93
N LYS A 144 4.91 -39.50 15.22
CA LYS A 144 5.74 -40.30 16.16
C LYS A 144 7.03 -39.71 16.72
N GLU A 145 7.09 -38.40 16.94
CA GLU A 145 8.09 -37.85 17.86
C GLU A 145 7.44 -36.84 18.84
N ASP A 146 6.26 -37.17 19.34
CA ASP A 146 5.48 -36.32 20.26
C ASP A 146 6.32 -35.84 21.45
N GLU A 147 7.23 -36.67 21.97
CA GLU A 147 8.16 -36.27 23.03
C GLU A 147 9.17 -35.21 22.60
N LEU A 148 9.72 -35.31 21.39
CA LEU A 148 10.70 -34.34 20.87
C LEU A 148 10.00 -33.04 20.48
N ILE A 149 8.82 -33.13 19.86
CA ILE A 149 7.98 -31.97 19.55
C ILE A 149 7.58 -31.25 20.84
N THR A 150 7.16 -31.97 21.87
CA THR A 150 6.85 -31.40 23.20
C THR A 150 8.08 -30.71 23.80
N LYS A 151 9.27 -31.32 23.70
CA LYS A 151 10.53 -30.71 24.16
C LYS A 151 10.87 -29.44 23.38
N VAL A 152 10.70 -29.43 22.06
CA VAL A 152 10.91 -28.25 21.21
C VAL A 152 9.93 -27.14 21.58
N GLN A 153 8.64 -27.44 21.65
CA GLN A 153 7.60 -26.49 22.04
C GLN A 153 7.85 -25.89 23.44
N PHE A 154 8.33 -26.67 24.40
CA PHE A 154 8.73 -26.17 25.71
C PHE A 154 9.97 -25.27 25.68
N LEU A 155 10.91 -25.51 24.76
CA LEU A 155 12.13 -24.73 24.61
C LEU A 155 11.91 -23.42 23.85
N MET A 156 11.00 -23.37 22.88
CA MET A 156 10.76 -22.20 22.02
C MET A 156 10.48 -20.90 22.80
N PRO A 157 9.62 -20.87 23.85
CA PRO A 157 9.40 -19.68 24.68
C PRO A 157 10.68 -19.21 25.40
N LYS A 158 11.54 -20.13 25.82
CA LYS A 158 12.79 -19.82 26.53
C LYS A 158 13.83 -19.22 25.58
N LEU A 159 13.86 -19.69 24.33
CA LEU A 159 14.77 -19.23 23.28
C LEU A 159 14.36 -17.88 22.65
N ARG A 160 13.13 -17.41 22.89
CA ARG A 160 12.63 -16.10 22.44
C ARG A 160 13.41 -14.92 23.05
N THR A 161 13.95 -15.08 24.27
CA THR A 161 14.66 -14.00 24.98
C THR A 161 16.11 -13.84 24.51
N ILE A 162 16.64 -12.62 24.49
CA ILE A 162 18.04 -12.32 24.09
C ILE A 162 19.07 -13.22 24.79
N LYS A 163 18.86 -13.51 26.09
CA LYS A 163 19.73 -14.41 26.87
C LYS A 163 19.55 -15.87 26.47
N GLY A 164 18.32 -16.31 26.22
CA GLY A 164 17.97 -17.67 25.80
C GLY A 164 18.59 -18.06 24.46
N ARG A 165 18.53 -17.18 23.45
CA ARG A 165 19.10 -17.44 22.10
C ARG A 165 20.63 -17.58 22.07
N ALA A 166 21.34 -17.11 23.10
CA ALA A 166 22.78 -17.29 23.20
C ALA A 166 23.18 -18.68 23.77
N ILE A 167 22.23 -19.41 24.37
CA ILE A 167 22.48 -20.69 25.04
C ILE A 167 22.83 -21.81 24.03
N PRO A 168 22.09 -22.00 22.92
CA PRO A 168 22.42 -23.05 21.95
C PRO A 168 23.81 -22.91 21.33
N ARG A 169 24.30 -21.66 21.22
CA ARG A 169 25.64 -21.33 20.69
C ARG A 169 26.78 -21.84 21.57
N ARG A 170 26.51 -22.24 22.81
CA ARG A 170 27.52 -22.79 23.74
C ARG A 170 27.81 -24.27 23.49
N GLY A 171 26.90 -24.98 22.83
CA GLY A 171 27.00 -26.43 22.61
C GLY A 171 26.72 -26.88 21.18
N SER A 172 26.39 -25.95 20.27
CA SER A 172 26.10 -26.23 18.86
C SER A 172 26.37 -24.99 18.01
N HIS A 173 26.53 -25.19 16.69
CA HIS A 173 26.58 -24.08 15.72
C HIS A 173 25.20 -23.47 15.42
N LEU A 174 24.14 -23.96 16.07
CA LEU A 174 22.77 -23.56 15.80
C LEU A 174 22.46 -22.19 16.41
N SER A 175 21.70 -21.39 15.66
CA SER A 175 21.13 -20.12 16.13
C SER A 175 19.62 -20.12 15.88
N PRO A 176 18.79 -19.80 16.87
CA PRO A 176 17.35 -19.65 16.65
C PRO A 176 17.08 -18.51 15.66
N LEU A 177 16.33 -18.81 14.59
CA LEU A 177 15.83 -17.81 13.64
C LEU A 177 14.56 -17.18 14.22
N LEU A 178 14.57 -15.86 14.42
CA LEU A 178 13.37 -15.10 14.76
C LEU A 178 12.72 -14.65 13.45
N ARG A 179 11.47 -15.05 13.21
CA ARG A 179 10.59 -14.26 12.35
C ARG A 179 10.11 -13.10 13.21
N ASN A 180 10.19 -11.87 12.67
CA ASN A 180 9.61 -10.72 13.36
C ASN A 180 8.11 -11.01 13.52
N ASP A 181 7.63 -11.05 14.76
CA ASP A 181 6.20 -11.05 15.04
C ASP A 181 5.65 -9.75 14.44
N ILE A 182 4.92 -9.87 13.32
CA ILE A 182 4.09 -8.79 12.80
C ILE A 182 2.85 -8.81 13.69
N ARG A 183 2.90 -8.06 14.79
CA ARG A 183 1.74 -7.82 15.65
C ARG A 183 1.19 -6.44 15.39
#